data_AF-A0A6M1MEA9-F1
#
_entry.id   AF-A0A6M1MEA9-F1
#
_cell.length_a   1.000
_cell.length_b   1.000
_cell.length_c   1.000
_cell.angle_alpha   90.00
_cell.angle_beta   90.00
_cell.angle_gamma   90.00
#
_symmetry.space_group_name_H-M   'P 1'
#
loop_
_entity.id
_entity.type
_entity.pdbx_description
1 polymer ?
#
loop_
_entity_poly.entity_id
_entity_poly.type
_entity_poly.pdbx_seq_one_letter_code
_entity_poly.pdbx_strand_id
1 'polypeptide(L)'
;MQVRMLTGMAGDSFSYHAGEIVTVPDAIGEAWKAAGLAEAPPRAEAAERAAKDLRAQVQDLTARLAEAEADRDALRHQVEALAAQLAAAAP
;
A
#
# COMPACT_ATOMS: atom_id res chain seq x y z
N MET A 1 13.73 10.51 -8.63
CA MET A 1 12.73 9.57 -9.14
C MET A 1 13.16 8.95 -10.47
N GLN A 2 12.55 7.83 -10.88
CA GLN A 2 12.72 7.27 -12.22
C GLN A 2 11.58 7.74 -13.14
N VAL A 3 11.90 8.06 -14.39
CA VAL A 3 10.92 8.39 -15.44
C VAL A 3 11.24 7.64 -16.73
N ARG A 4 10.21 7.26 -17.49
CA ARG A 4 10.35 6.72 -18.84
C ARG A 4 10.16 7.86 -19.83
N MET A 5 11.18 8.14 -20.65
CA MET A 5 11.10 9.17 -21.66
C MET A 5 10.06 8.82 -22.73
N LEU A 6 9.17 9.75 -23.07
CA LEU A 6 8.21 9.59 -24.16
C LEU A 6 8.77 10.06 -25.50
N THR A 7 9.70 11.03 -25.43
CA THR A 7 10.39 11.61 -26.58
C THR A 7 11.89 11.65 -26.32
N GLY A 8 12.69 11.72 -27.39
CA GLY A 8 14.12 11.95 -27.28
C GLY A 8 14.42 13.37 -26.80
N MET A 9 15.43 13.52 -25.94
CA MET A 9 15.86 14.82 -25.41
C MET A 9 17.39 14.86 -25.34
N ALA A 10 18.01 15.88 -25.92
CA ALA A 10 19.45 16.09 -25.83
C ALA A 10 19.74 17.51 -25.35
N GLY A 11 20.73 17.64 -24.48
CA GLY A 11 21.35 18.88 -24.05
C GLY A 11 22.86 18.77 -24.12
N ASP A 12 23.56 19.82 -23.68
CA ASP A 12 25.02 19.95 -23.86
C ASP A 12 25.83 18.80 -23.24
N SER A 13 25.32 18.17 -22.19
CA SER A 13 26.01 17.08 -21.46
C SER A 13 25.19 15.80 -21.32
N PHE A 14 24.03 15.70 -21.95
CA PHE A 14 23.16 14.53 -21.82
C PHE A 14 22.35 14.28 -23.09
N SER A 15 22.03 13.02 -23.34
CA SER A 15 21.11 12.61 -24.39
C SER A 15 20.31 11.42 -23.91
N TYR A 16 18.99 11.52 -24.01
CA TYR A 16 18.04 10.48 -23.66
C TYR A 16 17.21 10.11 -24.88
N HIS A 17 16.93 8.82 -25.03
CA HIS A 17 16.12 8.29 -26.12
C HIS A 17 14.68 8.05 -25.67
N ALA A 18 13.75 8.05 -26.62
CA ALA A 18 12.38 7.64 -26.34
C ALA A 18 12.35 6.19 -25.81
N GLY A 19 11.60 5.96 -24.74
CA GLY A 19 11.50 4.69 -24.02
C GLY A 19 12.58 4.46 -22.95
N GLU A 20 13.61 5.29 -22.89
CA GLU A 20 14.69 5.15 -21.91
C GLU A 20 14.19 5.46 -20.49
N ILE A 21 14.58 4.64 -19.51
CA ILE A 21 14.28 4.90 -18.09
C ILE A 21 15.48 5.59 -17.47
N VAL A 22 15.28 6.81 -17.00
CA VAL A 22 16.33 7.67 -16.46
C VAL A 22 16.03 8.07 -15.02
N THR A 23 17.09 8.22 -14.23
CA THR A 23 16.97 8.69 -12.84
C THR A 23 17.30 10.17 -12.78
N VAL A 24 16.33 10.97 -12.37
CA VAL A 24 16.44 12.44 -12.27
C VAL A 24 15.95 12.92 -10.90
N PRO A 25 16.36 14.12 -10.46
CA PRO A 25 15.76 14.78 -9.30
C PRO A 25 14.23 14.86 -9.43
N ASP A 26 13.52 14.76 -8.30
CA ASP A 26 12.04 14.67 -8.30
C ASP A 26 11.39 15.88 -8.96
N ALA A 27 11.84 17.10 -8.66
CA ALA A 27 11.33 18.31 -9.28
C ALA A 27 11.44 18.30 -10.81
N ILE A 28 12.52 17.74 -11.36
CA ILE A 28 12.73 17.63 -12.81
C ILE A 28 11.82 16.57 -13.41
N GLY A 29 11.74 15.39 -12.77
CA GLY A 29 10.87 14.32 -13.23
C GLY A 29 9.39 14.74 -13.23
N GLU A 30 8.94 15.45 -12.19
CA GLU A 30 7.58 16.01 -12.15
C GLU A 30 7.34 17.06 -13.25
N ALA A 31 8.30 17.97 -13.47
CA ALA A 31 8.20 18.95 -14.56
C ALA A 31 8.13 18.30 -15.94
N TRP A 32 8.93 17.25 -16.19
CA TRP A 32 8.92 16.52 -17.46
C TRP A 32 7.63 15.74 -17.67
N LYS A 33 7.07 15.14 -16.61
CA LYS A 33 5.75 14.50 -16.66
C LYS A 33 4.65 15.52 -16.96
N ALA A 34 4.65 16.66 -16.26
CA ALA A 34 3.68 17.73 -16.49
C ALA A 34 3.77 18.32 -17.91
N ALA A 35 4.97 18.37 -18.48
CA ALA A 35 5.22 18.81 -19.85
C ALA A 35 4.97 17.72 -20.91
N GLY A 36 4.61 16.49 -20.52
CA GLY A 36 4.37 15.37 -21.45
C GLY A 36 5.64 14.81 -22.11
N LEU A 37 6.81 15.06 -21.54
CA LEU A 37 8.11 14.61 -22.07
C LEU A 37 8.51 13.22 -21.55
N ALA A 38 7.97 12.84 -20.38
CA ALA A 38 8.23 11.58 -19.73
C ALA A 38 6.98 11.10 -18.96
N GLU A 39 6.97 9.85 -18.55
CA GLU A 39 5.92 9.26 -17.71
C GLU A 39 6.53 8.44 -16.57
N ALA A 40 5.70 7.95 -15.65
CA ALA A 40 6.13 6.97 -14.67
C ALA A 40 6.55 5.66 -15.38
N PRO A 41 7.63 4.99 -14.95
CA PRO A 41 7.98 3.70 -15.51
C PRO A 41 6.86 2.67 -15.28
N PRO A 42 6.58 1.77 -16.24
CA PRO A 42 5.51 0.78 -16.09
C PRO A 42 5.63 -0.09 -14.82
N ARG A 43 6.86 -0.43 -14.42
CA ARG A 43 7.12 -1.18 -13.17
C ARG A 43 6.87 -0.35 -11.91
N ALA A 44 7.05 0.97 -11.96
CA ALA A 44 6.80 1.84 -10.82
C ALA A 44 5.30 1.98 -10.56
N GLU A 45 4.48 2.13 -11.61
CA GLU A 45 3.03 2.15 -11.47
C GLU A 45 2.46 0.84 -10.93
N ALA A 46 2.95 -0.30 -11.45
CA ALA A 46 2.56 -1.62 -10.95
C ALA A 46 2.94 -1.81 -9.47
N ALA A 47 4.14 -1.37 -9.08
CA ALA A 47 4.60 -1.44 -7.69
C ALA A 47 3.78 -0.51 -6.78
N GLU A 48 3.44 0.69 -7.22
CA GLU A 48 2.60 1.62 -6.44
C GLU A 48 1.19 1.08 -6.26
N ARG A 49 0.60 0.50 -7.30
CA ARG A 49 -0.72 -0.14 -7.23
C ARG A 49 -0.69 -1.33 -6.25
N ALA A 50 0.29 -2.21 -6.38
CA ALA A 50 0.47 -3.32 -5.45
C ALA A 50 0.66 -2.85 -4.00
N ALA A 51 1.39 -1.76 -3.78
CA ALA A 51 1.57 -1.17 -2.45
C ALA A 51 0.26 -0.60 -1.89
N LYS A 52 -0.57 0.05 -2.71
CA LYS A 52 -1.91 0.53 -2.30
C LYS A 52 -2.83 -0.64 -1.95
N ASP A 53 -2.87 -1.67 -2.78
CA ASP A 53 -3.68 -2.87 -2.57
C ASP A 53 -3.24 -3.61 -1.30
N LEU A 54 -1.93 -3.70 -1.04
CA LEU A 54 -1.40 -4.31 0.18
C LEU A 54 -1.74 -3.49 1.43
N ARG A 55 -1.67 -2.16 1.37
CA ARG A 55 -2.07 -1.29 2.49
C ARG A 55 -3.56 -1.45 2.81
N ALA A 56 -4.42 -1.53 1.80
CA ALA A 56 -5.85 -1.77 1.99
C ALA A 56 -6.10 -3.13 2.63
N GLN A 57 -5.40 -4.18 2.18
CA GLN A 57 -5.48 -5.52 2.80
C GLN A 57 -5.01 -5.52 4.25
N VAL A 58 -3.92 -4.82 4.57
CA VAL A 58 -3.43 -4.71 5.95
C VAL A 58 -4.47 -4.01 6.84
N GLN A 59 -5.12 -2.96 6.35
CA GLN A 59 -6.18 -2.26 7.09
C GLN A 59 -7.39 -3.16 7.35
N ASP A 60 -7.85 -3.89 6.32
CA ASP A 60 -8.95 -4.86 6.45
C ASP A 60 -8.62 -5.96 7.45
N LEU A 61 -7.45 -6.61 7.32
CA LEU A 61 -7.04 -7.68 8.22
C LEU A 61 -6.87 -7.18 9.66
N THR A 62 -6.40 -5.95 9.86
CA THR A 62 -6.29 -5.35 11.19
C THR A 62 -7.67 -5.13 11.81
N ALA A 63 -8.65 -4.66 11.03
CA ALA A 63 -10.02 -4.49 11.50
C ALA A 63 -10.66 -5.83 11.88
N ARG A 64 -10.49 -6.85 11.03
CA ARG A 64 -11.01 -8.20 11.28
C ARG A 64 -10.36 -8.87 12.49
N LEU A 65 -9.07 -8.60 12.74
CA LEU A 65 -8.39 -9.07 13.94
C LEU A 65 -8.99 -8.43 15.19
N ALA A 66 -9.20 -7.10 15.19
CA ALA A 66 -9.80 -6.40 16.31
C ALA A 66 -11.22 -6.90 16.62
N GLU A 67 -12.02 -7.18 15.58
CA GLU A 67 -13.35 -7.79 15.72
C GLU A 67 -13.27 -9.20 16.33
N ALA A 68 -12.38 -10.04 15.81
CA ALA A 68 -12.18 -11.39 16.33
C ALA A 68 -11.68 -11.40 17.79
N GLU A 69 -10.87 -10.43 18.18
CA GLU A 69 -10.43 -10.26 19.56
C GLU A 69 -11.58 -9.85 20.48
N ALA A 70 -12.43 -8.92 20.05
CA ALA A 70 -13.62 -8.52 20.79
C ALA A 70 -14.62 -9.68 20.97
N ASP A 71 -14.87 -10.45 19.91
CA ASP A 71 -15.75 -11.62 19.95
C ASP A 71 -15.20 -12.69 20.90
N ARG A 72 -13.89 -12.96 20.84
CA ARG A 72 -13.22 -13.90 21.75
C ARG A 72 -13.38 -13.48 23.20
N ASP A 73 -13.21 -12.20 23.50
CA ASP A 73 -13.30 -11.70 24.86
C ASP A 73 -14.75 -11.73 25.37
N ALA A 74 -15.73 -11.41 24.51
CA ALA A 74 -17.15 -11.58 24.82
C ALA A 74 -17.52 -13.05 25.09
N LEU A 75 -17.02 -13.99 24.30
CA LEU A 75 -17.22 -15.43 24.52
C LEU A 75 -16.58 -15.90 25.83
N ARG A 76 -15.38 -15.42 26.15
CA ARG A 76 -14.72 -15.72 27.43
C ARG A 76 -15.59 -15.30 28.61
N HIS A 77 -16.10 -14.07 28.60
CA HIS A 77 -16.99 -13.59 29.66
C HIS A 77 -18.28 -14.41 29.76
N GLN A 78 -18.87 -14.83 28.64
CA GLN A 78 -20.05 -15.71 28.67
C GLN A 78 -19.76 -17.07 29.29
N VAL A 79 -18.61 -17.67 28.97
CA VAL A 79 -18.18 -18.95 29.54
C VAL A 79 -17.94 -18.82 31.05
N GLU A 80 -17.26 -17.76 31.49
CA GLU A 80 -17.04 -17.49 32.91
C GLU A 80 -18.35 -17.32 33.68
N ALA A 81 -19.30 -16.55 33.12
CA ALA A 81 -20.61 -16.36 33.72
C ALA A 81 -21.40 -17.68 33.83
N LEU A 82 -21.40 -18.50 32.78
CA LEU A 82 -22.05 -19.82 32.79
C LEU A 82 -21.39 -20.76 33.81
N ALA A 83 -20.06 -20.79 33.88
CA ALA A 83 -19.32 -21.60 34.85
C ALA A 83 -19.67 -21.20 36.29
N ALA A 84 -19.78 -19.90 36.57
CA ALA A 84 -20.20 -19.39 37.87
C ALA A 84 -21.65 -19.79 38.22
N GLN A 85 -22.58 -19.72 37.26
CA GLN A 85 -23.96 -20.17 37.45
C GLN A 85 -24.05 -21.67 37.74
N LEU A 86 -23.29 -22.50 37.01
CA LEU A 86 -23.20 -23.94 37.23
C LEU A 86 -22.64 -24.25 38.62
N ALA A 87 -21.59 -23.56 39.05
CA ALA A 87 -21.01 -23.73 40.39
C ALA A 87 -22.00 -23.34 41.50
N ALA A 88 -22.78 -22.26 41.31
CA ALA A 88 -23.79 -21.82 42.26
C ALA A 88 -25.02 -22.76 42.31
N ALA A 89 -25.30 -23.49 41.23
CA ALA A 89 -26.41 -24.44 41.15
C ALA A 89 -26.04 -25.87 41.60
N ALA A 90 -24.76 -26.14 41.92
CA ALA A 90 -24.33 -27.42 42.46
C ALA A 90 -24.79 -27.55 43.93
N PRO A 91 -25.48 -28.64 44.31
CA PRO A 91 -26.01 -28.85 45.66
C PRO A 91 -24.93 -29.15 46.72
#